data_AF-A0A7J6AQU0-F1
#
_entry.id   AF-A0A7J6AQU0-F1
#
_cell.length_a   1.000
_cell.length_b   1.000
_cell.length_c   1.000
_cell.angle_alpha   90.00
_cell.angle_beta   90.00
_cell.angle_gamma   90.00
#
_symmetry.space_group_name_H-M   'P 1'
#
loop_
_entity.id
_entity.type
_entity.pdbx_description
1 polymer ?
#
loop_
_entity_poly.entity_id
_entity_poly.type
_entity_poly.pdbx_seq_one_letter_code
_entity_poly.pdbx_strand_id
1 'polypeptide(L)'
;MHRLLLSSKDLLDKLIFLFKNTLEDEKSAACLKICYFIRYWISEFWTMFQLHSCLAETLEQFKELMREHGQENLYPLLQTKWIGDRVWSQKASQKIKVRSSRKRKVSLLFDHLEPVELAEHLTYLEFKSFCRISFADYQKYIRNECLSENPTMERSIALCNGISQWVQLMVLSRPTSQLRAEVFTKFIYVAQNLQQMQNFNSLMAVVGGLCHTSISRLKDTCTHVPNETTKVLNEMTDLLSSSRNYENYRQAYNKSTGFKIPILGVHLKDLIAVNEAMTDYVDNGKINVQKLQALYNHINELIQLQQNPPLLDANKDLVHLLTVSTGFIFYTLHA
;
A
#
# COMPACT_ATOMS: atom_id res chain seq x y z
N MET A 1 13.19 0.66 -11.26
CA MET A 1 13.85 1.82 -10.62
C MET A 1 14.18 2.97 -11.54
N HIS A 2 14.45 2.75 -12.84
CA HIS A 2 14.84 3.81 -13.81
C HIS A 2 13.95 5.06 -13.77
N ARG A 3 12.65 4.88 -13.48
CA ARG A 3 11.70 5.97 -13.38
C ARG A 3 12.12 7.08 -12.44
N LEU A 4 12.92 6.85 -11.39
CA LEU A 4 13.39 7.91 -10.49
C LEU A 4 14.31 8.92 -11.23
N LEU A 5 15.03 8.45 -12.25
CA LEU A 5 16.07 9.23 -12.93
C LEU A 5 15.63 9.71 -14.32
N LEU A 6 14.88 8.89 -15.06
CA LEU A 6 14.40 9.21 -16.40
C LEU A 6 13.01 8.65 -16.66
N SER A 7 12.28 9.21 -17.62
CA SER A 7 10.97 8.64 -17.98
C SER A 7 11.14 7.29 -18.69
N SER A 8 10.12 6.42 -18.60
CA SER A 8 10.12 5.16 -19.35
C SER A 8 10.17 5.39 -20.86
N LYS A 9 9.60 6.50 -21.35
CA LYS A 9 9.67 6.89 -22.75
C LYS A 9 11.12 7.15 -23.16
N ASP A 10 11.84 7.98 -22.39
CA ASP A 10 13.23 8.33 -22.70
C ASP A 10 14.14 7.09 -22.68
N LEU A 11 13.85 6.12 -21.80
CA LEU A 11 14.56 4.84 -21.78
C LEU A 11 14.29 4.04 -23.06
N LEU A 12 13.03 3.98 -23.50
CA LEU A 12 12.67 3.30 -24.73
C LEU A 12 13.28 3.99 -25.95
N ASP A 13 13.24 5.32 -26.03
CA ASP A 13 13.88 6.09 -27.11
C ASP A 13 15.39 5.81 -27.20
N LYS A 14 16.08 5.71 -26.05
CA LYS A 14 17.50 5.31 -26.01
C LYS A 14 17.72 3.88 -26.50
N LEU A 15 16.82 2.94 -26.20
CA LEU A 15 16.90 1.56 -26.71
C LEU A 15 16.64 1.48 -28.22
N ILE A 16 15.70 2.28 -28.73
CA ILE A 16 15.42 2.40 -30.17
C ILE A 16 16.64 2.97 -30.88
N PHE A 17 17.28 4.00 -30.33
CA PHE A 17 18.51 4.57 -30.88
C PHE A 17 19.65 3.54 -30.91
N LEU A 18 19.85 2.79 -29.82
CA LEU A 18 20.83 1.70 -29.78
C LEU A 18 20.52 0.62 -30.82
N PHE A 19 19.25 0.27 -31.00
CA PHE A 19 18.82 -0.71 -31.99
C PHE A 19 19.15 -0.25 -33.42
N LYS A 20 18.89 1.01 -33.76
CA LYS A 20 19.27 1.62 -35.05
C LYS A 20 20.77 1.53 -35.32
N ASN A 21 21.58 1.95 -34.36
CA ASN A 21 23.04 1.91 -34.52
C ASN A 21 23.56 0.47 -34.68
N THR A 22 22.94 -0.51 -34.02
CA THR A 22 23.34 -1.92 -34.16
C THR A 22 22.88 -2.57 -35.47
N LEU A 23 21.84 -2.02 -36.11
CA LEU A 23 21.40 -2.46 -37.45
C LEU A 23 22.40 -2.05 -38.52
N GLU A 24 22.98 -0.86 -38.42
CA GLU A 24 24.00 -0.34 -39.36
C GLU A 24 25.32 -1.13 -39.28
N ASP A 25 25.59 -1.79 -38.15
CA ASP A 25 26.86 -2.43 -37.80
C ASP A 25 26.89 -3.96 -38.08
N GLU A 26 25.89 -4.53 -38.76
CA GLU A 26 25.67 -5.97 -39.04
C GLU A 26 25.68 -6.91 -37.79
N LYS A 27 25.60 -6.37 -36.56
CA LYS A 27 25.65 -7.15 -35.31
C LYS A 27 24.28 -7.74 -34.93
N SER A 28 23.85 -8.78 -35.64
CA SER A 28 22.60 -9.54 -35.39
C SER A 28 22.34 -9.87 -33.90
N ALA A 29 23.36 -10.26 -33.15
CA ALA A 29 23.22 -10.64 -31.74
C ALA A 29 22.85 -9.48 -30.80
N ALA A 30 23.27 -8.24 -31.10
CA ALA A 30 22.97 -7.08 -30.26
C ALA A 30 21.51 -6.64 -30.43
N CYS A 31 21.01 -6.62 -31.66
CA CYS A 31 19.60 -6.35 -31.99
C CYS A 31 18.67 -7.32 -31.26
N LEU A 32 19.01 -8.63 -31.30
CA LEU A 32 18.25 -9.67 -30.60
C LEU A 32 18.20 -9.43 -29.08
N LYS A 33 19.33 -9.08 -28.46
CA LYS A 33 19.39 -8.78 -27.01
C LYS A 33 18.49 -7.60 -26.63
N ILE A 34 18.46 -6.55 -27.45
CA ILE A 34 17.58 -5.38 -27.22
C ILE A 34 16.11 -5.81 -27.32
N CYS A 35 15.74 -6.59 -28.34
CA CYS A 35 14.38 -7.11 -28.47
C CYS A 35 13.97 -8.02 -27.31
N TYR A 36 14.86 -8.91 -26.85
CA TYR A 36 14.62 -9.75 -25.67
C TYR A 36 14.47 -8.93 -24.39
N PHE A 37 15.28 -7.90 -24.21
CA PHE A 37 15.17 -6.98 -23.08
C PHE A 37 13.82 -6.26 -23.08
N ILE A 38 13.40 -5.70 -24.21
CA ILE A 38 12.11 -5.00 -24.33
C ILE A 38 10.96 -5.99 -24.12
N ARG A 39 11.05 -7.21 -24.68
CA ARG A 39 10.07 -8.28 -24.43
C ARG A 39 9.94 -8.61 -22.94
N TYR A 40 11.07 -8.79 -22.24
CA TYR A 40 11.08 -9.03 -20.80
C TYR A 40 10.46 -7.86 -20.03
N TRP A 41 10.79 -6.62 -20.43
CA TRP A 41 10.23 -5.44 -19.80
C TRP A 41 8.70 -5.36 -19.96
N ILE A 42 8.19 -5.69 -21.15
CA ILE A 42 6.74 -5.76 -21.42
C ILE A 42 6.09 -6.90 -20.63
N SER A 43 6.72 -8.08 -20.56
CA SER A 43 6.13 -9.26 -19.90
C SER A 43 5.99 -9.08 -18.40
N GLU A 44 7.02 -8.53 -17.76
CA GLU A 44 7.09 -8.36 -16.31
C GLU A 44 6.37 -7.09 -15.84
N PHE A 45 6.39 -6.02 -16.64
CA PHE A 45 5.90 -4.70 -16.21
C PHE A 45 4.88 -4.08 -17.16
N TRP A 46 4.02 -4.91 -17.74
CA TRP A 46 2.94 -4.51 -18.64
C TRP A 46 2.11 -3.31 -18.19
N THR A 47 1.80 -3.22 -16.89
CA THR A 47 0.99 -2.12 -16.34
C THR A 47 1.60 -0.74 -16.64
N MET A 48 2.94 -0.65 -16.77
CA MET A 48 3.61 0.59 -17.18
C MET A 48 3.28 0.98 -18.62
N PHE A 49 3.16 0.01 -19.52
CA PHE A 49 2.82 0.24 -20.94
C PHE A 49 1.34 0.54 -21.14
N GLN A 50 0.45 0.05 -20.25
CA GLN A 50 -0.98 0.42 -20.31
C GLN A 50 -1.30 1.81 -19.77
N LEU A 51 -0.63 2.23 -18.68
CA LEU A 51 -0.98 3.48 -18.00
C LEU A 51 -0.38 4.72 -18.67
N HIS A 52 0.69 4.57 -19.46
CA HIS A 52 1.39 5.68 -20.08
C HIS A 52 1.21 5.64 -21.61
N SER A 53 0.29 6.47 -22.13
CA SER A 53 0.01 6.57 -23.58
C SER A 53 1.26 6.83 -24.40
N CYS A 54 2.11 7.76 -23.96
CA CYS A 54 3.34 8.08 -24.67
C CYS A 54 4.33 6.90 -24.75
N LEU A 55 4.37 6.00 -23.76
CA LEU A 55 5.23 4.82 -23.79
C LEU A 55 4.68 3.77 -24.79
N ALA A 56 3.36 3.61 -24.83
CA ALA A 56 2.69 2.74 -25.78
C ALA A 56 2.88 3.24 -27.23
N GLU A 57 2.72 4.54 -27.46
CA GLU A 57 2.95 5.17 -28.76
C GLU A 57 4.39 4.97 -29.24
N THR A 58 5.38 5.20 -28.38
CA THR A 58 6.80 4.95 -28.72
C THR A 58 7.06 3.46 -29.01
N LEU A 59 6.37 2.54 -28.32
CA LEU A 59 6.49 1.10 -28.61
C LEU A 59 5.89 0.74 -29.97
N GLU A 60 4.76 1.35 -30.36
CA GLU A 60 4.20 1.15 -31.70
C GLU A 60 5.12 1.74 -32.77
N GLN A 61 5.68 2.93 -32.57
CA GLN A 61 6.70 3.50 -33.47
C GLN A 61 7.91 2.58 -33.65
N PHE A 62 8.34 1.91 -32.57
CA PHE A 62 9.42 0.94 -32.65
C PHE A 62 9.05 -0.28 -33.50
N LYS A 63 7.83 -0.79 -33.39
CA LYS A 63 7.35 -1.92 -34.20
C LYS A 63 7.28 -1.56 -35.68
N GLU A 64 6.79 -0.36 -36.01
CA GLU A 64 6.75 0.14 -37.38
C GLU A 64 8.17 0.23 -37.96
N LEU A 65 9.12 0.74 -37.18
CA LEU A 65 10.53 0.82 -37.58
C LEU A 65 11.15 -0.55 -37.89
N MET A 66 10.83 -1.57 -37.09
CA MET A 66 11.30 -2.94 -37.32
C MET A 66 10.74 -3.52 -38.63
N ARG A 67 9.50 -3.15 -39.00
CA ARG A 67 8.89 -3.55 -40.27
C ARG A 67 9.58 -2.89 -41.45
N GLU A 68 9.87 -1.58 -41.36
CA GLU A 68 10.57 -0.83 -42.41
C GLU A 68 11.97 -1.37 -42.71
N HIS A 69 12.67 -1.89 -41.70
CA HIS A 69 14.03 -2.46 -41.83
C HIS A 69 14.03 -3.97 -42.12
N GLY A 70 12.89 -4.57 -42.47
CA GLY A 70 12.79 -5.99 -42.83
C GLY A 70 13.01 -6.98 -41.67
N GLN A 71 12.93 -6.52 -40.41
CA GLN A 71 13.10 -7.34 -39.20
C GLN A 71 11.76 -7.88 -38.67
N GLU A 72 10.86 -8.28 -39.57
CA GLU A 72 9.51 -8.76 -39.22
C GLU A 72 9.54 -10.01 -38.32
N ASN A 73 10.60 -10.82 -38.41
CA ASN A 73 10.80 -12.01 -37.58
C ASN A 73 10.88 -11.70 -36.08
N LEU A 74 11.23 -10.47 -35.70
CA LEU A 74 11.35 -10.02 -34.31
C LEU A 74 10.04 -9.40 -33.79
N TYR A 75 9.09 -9.08 -34.68
CA TYR A 75 7.79 -8.52 -34.33
C TYR A 75 6.97 -9.39 -33.35
N PRO A 76 6.92 -10.74 -33.50
CA PRO A 76 6.21 -11.61 -32.56
C PRO A 76 6.75 -11.53 -31.12
N LEU A 77 8.03 -11.17 -30.94
CA LEU A 77 8.65 -11.07 -29.62
C LEU A 77 8.03 -9.94 -28.78
N LEU A 78 7.52 -8.89 -29.45
CA LEU A 78 6.98 -7.67 -28.84
C LEU A 78 5.44 -7.65 -28.79
N GLN A 79 4.78 -8.77 -29.08
CA GLN A 79 3.31 -8.84 -29.03
C GLN A 79 2.79 -8.81 -27.60
N THR A 80 1.74 -8.01 -27.41
CA THR A 80 1.10 -7.71 -26.11
C THR A 80 -0.22 -8.49 -25.90
N LYS A 81 -0.62 -9.31 -26.88
CA LYS A 81 -1.95 -9.96 -26.95
C LYS A 81 -2.28 -10.89 -25.78
N TRP A 82 -1.28 -11.46 -25.10
CA TRP A 82 -1.47 -12.42 -24.00
C TRP A 82 -1.61 -11.78 -22.62
N ILE A 83 -1.61 -10.45 -22.52
CA ILE A 83 -1.49 -9.76 -21.21
C ILE A 83 -2.83 -9.17 -20.72
N GLY A 84 -3.89 -9.22 -21.55
CA GLY A 84 -5.24 -8.75 -21.20
C GLY A 84 -5.90 -9.52 -20.04
N ASP A 85 -5.60 -10.81 -19.86
CA ASP A 85 -6.28 -11.66 -18.88
C ASP A 85 -5.85 -11.41 -17.42
N ARG A 86 -4.69 -10.78 -17.19
CA ARG A 86 -4.21 -10.44 -15.84
C ARG A 86 -4.88 -9.19 -15.24
N VAL A 87 -5.66 -8.44 -16.01
CA VAL A 87 -6.17 -7.10 -15.66
C VAL A 87 -7.46 -7.13 -14.82
N TRP A 88 -8.23 -8.21 -14.87
CA TRP A 88 -9.52 -8.32 -14.16
C TRP A 88 -9.40 -8.27 -12.63
N SER A 89 -8.19 -8.38 -12.07
CA SER A 89 -7.94 -8.33 -10.63
C SER A 89 -7.70 -6.91 -10.08
N GLN A 90 -7.41 -5.91 -10.92
CA GLN A 90 -7.02 -4.56 -10.48
C GLN A 90 -8.04 -3.44 -10.77
N LYS A 91 -9.00 -3.65 -11.68
CA LYS A 91 -10.07 -2.68 -11.95
C LYS A 91 -11.45 -3.24 -11.59
N ALA A 92 -11.92 -2.89 -10.39
CA ALA A 92 -13.29 -2.48 -10.08
C ALA A 92 -13.38 -2.16 -8.58
N SER A 93 -13.32 -0.89 -8.22
CA SER A 93 -14.09 -0.46 -7.04
C SER A 93 -15.55 -0.50 -7.46
N GLN A 94 -16.37 -1.28 -6.77
CA GLN A 94 -17.81 -1.21 -6.92
C GLN A 94 -18.25 0.24 -6.62
N LYS A 95 -18.93 0.90 -7.58
CA LYS A 95 -19.68 2.13 -7.31
C LYS A 95 -20.84 1.74 -6.39
N ILE A 96 -20.76 2.10 -5.11
CA ILE A 96 -21.80 1.77 -4.13
C ILE A 96 -22.72 2.98 -3.94
N LYS A 97 -24.00 2.80 -4.28
CA LYS A 97 -25.07 3.78 -4.07
C LYS A 97 -25.52 3.72 -2.61
N VAL A 98 -25.39 4.82 -1.87
CA VAL A 98 -25.76 4.89 -0.44
C VAL A 98 -27.28 4.78 -0.28
N ARG A 99 -27.75 3.80 0.51
CA ARG A 99 -29.06 3.86 1.18
C ARG A 99 -28.84 4.31 2.62
N SER A 100 -29.40 5.47 2.98
CA SER A 100 -29.24 6.17 4.27
C SER A 100 -29.69 5.38 5.50
N SER A 101 -30.42 4.27 5.34
CA SER A 101 -31.03 3.50 6.43
C SER A 101 -30.11 2.50 7.16
N ARG A 102 -28.86 2.29 6.72
CA ARG A 102 -27.97 1.25 7.29
C ARG A 102 -27.02 1.68 8.43
N LYS A 103 -26.80 2.98 8.66
CA LYS A 103 -25.83 3.45 9.68
C LYS A 103 -26.15 2.98 11.11
N ARG A 104 -27.44 2.83 11.44
CA ARG A 104 -27.90 2.39 12.77
C ARG A 104 -27.68 0.89 13.04
N LYS A 105 -27.56 0.06 11.99
CA LYS A 105 -27.38 -1.40 12.12
C LYS A 105 -25.96 -1.80 12.54
N VAL A 106 -24.97 -0.92 12.36
CA VAL A 106 -23.56 -1.24 12.62
C VAL A 106 -23.19 -1.14 14.08
N SER A 107 -23.72 -0.15 14.80
CA SER A 107 -23.52 -0.05 16.24
C SER A 107 -24.09 -1.27 16.98
N LEU A 108 -25.18 -1.86 16.46
CA LEU A 108 -25.79 -3.08 17.02
C LEU A 108 -24.96 -4.33 16.70
N LEU A 109 -24.38 -4.42 15.49
CA LEU A 109 -23.49 -5.53 15.12
C LEU A 109 -22.16 -5.49 15.90
N PHE A 110 -21.58 -4.31 16.10
CA PHE A 110 -20.36 -4.16 16.87
C PHE A 110 -20.49 -4.75 18.27
N ASP A 111 -21.65 -4.61 18.93
CA ASP A 111 -21.85 -5.12 20.29
C ASP A 111 -21.79 -6.66 20.34
N HIS A 112 -22.21 -7.34 19.27
CA HIS A 112 -22.26 -8.79 19.18
C HIS A 112 -21.04 -9.47 18.55
N LEU A 113 -20.19 -8.73 17.82
CA LEU A 113 -18.96 -9.29 17.24
C LEU A 113 -17.91 -9.57 18.32
N GLU A 114 -17.21 -10.69 18.23
CA GLU A 114 -16.08 -10.93 19.13
C GLU A 114 -14.87 -10.04 18.76
N PRO A 115 -14.01 -9.69 19.72
CA PRO A 115 -12.81 -8.88 19.44
C PRO A 115 -11.90 -9.49 18.38
N VAL A 116 -11.78 -10.82 18.36
CA VAL A 116 -10.97 -11.57 17.38
C VAL A 116 -11.56 -11.44 15.98
N GLU A 117 -12.86 -11.67 15.82
CA GLU A 117 -13.54 -11.52 14.53
C GLU A 117 -13.35 -10.10 14.00
N LEU A 118 -13.53 -9.08 14.85
CA LEU A 118 -13.34 -7.70 14.42
C LEU A 118 -11.89 -7.43 13.98
N ALA A 119 -10.90 -7.96 14.68
CA ALA A 119 -9.49 -7.86 14.29
C ALA A 119 -9.22 -8.54 12.94
N GLU A 120 -9.83 -9.70 12.67
CA GLU A 120 -9.72 -10.40 11.38
C GLU A 120 -10.32 -9.58 10.23
N HIS A 121 -11.50 -9.01 10.42
CA HIS A 121 -12.14 -8.19 9.40
C HIS A 121 -11.36 -6.90 9.10
N LEU A 122 -10.80 -6.24 10.14
CA LEU A 122 -9.91 -5.09 9.97
C LEU A 122 -8.62 -5.48 9.22
N THR A 123 -8.04 -6.63 9.58
CA THR A 123 -6.83 -7.15 8.93
C THR A 123 -7.07 -7.49 7.47
N TYR A 124 -8.20 -8.09 7.13
CA TYR A 124 -8.59 -8.36 5.75
C TYR A 124 -8.76 -7.07 4.93
N LEU A 125 -9.44 -6.05 5.50
CA LEU A 125 -9.61 -4.75 4.85
C LEU A 125 -8.26 -4.07 4.58
N GLU A 126 -7.40 -4.03 5.59
CA GLU A 126 -6.07 -3.43 5.51
C GLU A 126 -5.20 -4.16 4.48
N PHE A 127 -5.14 -5.49 4.56
CA PHE A 127 -4.35 -6.29 3.63
C PHE A 127 -4.81 -6.11 2.18
N LYS A 128 -6.12 -6.06 1.94
CA LYS A 128 -6.67 -5.79 0.61
C LYS A 128 -6.32 -4.39 0.09
N SER A 129 -6.29 -3.40 0.96
CA SER A 129 -5.83 -2.05 0.61
C SER A 129 -4.33 -2.04 0.31
N PHE A 130 -3.54 -2.68 1.16
CA PHE A 130 -2.09 -2.79 1.03
C PHE A 130 -1.67 -3.48 -0.28
N CYS A 131 -2.33 -4.58 -0.66
CA CYS A 131 -2.10 -5.29 -1.93
C CYS A 131 -2.41 -4.46 -3.20
N ARG A 132 -3.14 -3.34 -3.06
CA ARG A 132 -3.40 -2.44 -4.19
C ARG A 132 -2.27 -1.43 -4.42
N ILE A 133 -1.36 -1.28 -3.47
CA ILE A 133 -0.21 -0.39 -3.58
C ILE A 133 0.84 -1.10 -4.45
N SER A 134 1.12 -0.51 -5.61
CA SER A 134 2.08 -1.05 -6.56
C SER A 134 3.49 -0.49 -6.33
N PHE A 135 4.48 -1.15 -6.93
CA PHE A 135 5.86 -0.64 -6.95
C PHE A 135 5.94 0.80 -7.50
N ALA A 136 5.14 1.10 -8.53
CA ALA A 136 5.08 2.42 -9.14
C ALA A 136 4.56 3.50 -8.19
N ASP A 137 3.67 3.14 -7.27
CA ASP A 137 3.10 4.06 -6.28
C ASP A 137 4.17 4.49 -5.28
N TYR A 138 5.04 3.58 -4.83
CA TYR A 138 6.20 3.94 -3.99
C TYR A 138 7.17 4.87 -4.70
N GLN A 139 7.50 4.58 -5.97
CA GLN A 139 8.37 5.48 -6.76
C GLN A 139 7.75 6.86 -6.94
N LYS A 140 6.43 6.93 -7.13
CA LYS A 140 5.70 8.18 -7.26
C LYS A 140 5.73 8.98 -5.96
N TYR A 141 5.51 8.30 -4.84
CA TYR A 141 5.58 8.90 -3.51
C TYR A 141 6.97 9.48 -3.23
N ILE A 142 8.04 8.73 -3.51
CA ILE A 142 9.43 9.19 -3.30
C ILE A 142 9.75 10.43 -4.14
N ARG A 143 9.25 10.51 -5.38
CA ARG A 143 9.54 11.63 -6.27
C ARG A 143 8.77 12.90 -5.90
N ASN A 144 7.48 12.76 -5.61
CA ASN A 144 6.59 13.90 -5.49
C ASN A 144 6.39 14.35 -4.04
N GLU A 145 6.78 13.50 -3.06
CA GLU A 145 6.50 13.67 -1.63
C GLU A 145 5.03 13.96 -1.32
N CYS A 146 4.14 13.63 -2.25
CA CYS A 146 2.75 14.06 -2.23
C CYS A 146 1.81 12.89 -2.56
N LEU A 147 0.73 12.82 -1.79
CA LEU A 147 -0.29 11.76 -1.88
C LEU A 147 -1.40 12.10 -2.88
N SER A 148 -1.59 13.37 -3.24
CA SER A 148 -2.73 13.84 -4.05
C SER A 148 -2.80 13.21 -5.45
N GLU A 149 -1.66 12.75 -5.96
CA GLU A 149 -1.60 12.06 -7.25
C GLU A 149 -1.39 10.55 -7.12
N ASN A 150 -1.49 9.99 -5.91
CA ASN A 150 -1.26 8.58 -5.60
C ASN A 150 -2.48 7.97 -4.90
N PRO A 151 -3.57 7.69 -5.65
CA PRO A 151 -4.86 7.36 -5.07
C PRO A 151 -4.87 6.01 -4.35
N THR A 152 -3.98 5.07 -4.68
CA THR A 152 -3.88 3.78 -3.98
C THR A 152 -3.29 3.96 -2.59
N MET A 153 -2.20 4.71 -2.48
CA MET A 153 -1.55 5.02 -1.21
C MET A 153 -2.40 5.93 -0.32
N GLU A 154 -3.00 6.96 -0.92
CA GLU A 154 -3.96 7.84 -0.26
C GLU A 154 -5.13 7.04 0.33
N ARG A 155 -5.69 6.10 -0.43
CA ARG A 155 -6.77 5.21 0.07
C ARG A 155 -6.34 4.37 1.26
N SER A 156 -5.09 3.89 1.31
CA SER A 156 -4.59 3.11 2.45
C SER A 156 -4.38 3.97 3.69
N ILE A 157 -3.88 5.19 3.52
CA ILE A 157 -3.73 6.15 4.62
C ILE A 157 -5.11 6.58 5.14
N ALA A 158 -6.05 6.85 4.23
CA ALA A 158 -7.42 7.15 4.57
C ALA A 158 -8.11 5.99 5.33
N LEU A 159 -7.78 4.73 5.00
CA LEU A 159 -8.27 3.56 5.73
C LEU A 159 -7.76 3.55 7.18
N CYS A 160 -6.47 3.71 7.38
CA CYS A 160 -5.87 3.78 8.70
C CYS A 160 -6.49 4.92 9.54
N ASN A 161 -6.60 6.12 8.97
CA ASN A 161 -7.22 7.28 9.64
C ASN A 161 -8.71 7.05 9.93
N GLY A 162 -9.44 6.42 9.00
CA GLY A 162 -10.83 6.08 9.15
C GLY A 162 -11.08 5.06 10.27
N ILE A 163 -10.18 4.08 10.45
CA ILE A 163 -10.21 3.16 11.59
C ILE A 163 -10.02 3.93 12.90
N SER A 164 -8.99 4.79 12.98
CA SER A 164 -8.73 5.61 14.18
C SER A 164 -9.93 6.48 14.56
N GLN A 165 -10.55 7.12 13.57
CA GLN A 165 -11.75 7.95 13.79
C GLN A 165 -12.97 7.10 14.18
N TRP A 166 -13.13 5.92 13.56
CA TRP A 166 -14.22 5.01 13.87
C TRP A 166 -14.14 4.52 15.32
N VAL A 167 -12.94 4.17 15.81
CA VAL A 167 -12.73 3.83 17.23
C VAL A 167 -13.19 4.97 18.14
N GLN A 168 -12.77 6.20 17.85
CA GLN A 168 -13.19 7.37 18.63
C GLN A 168 -14.71 7.55 18.64
N LEU A 169 -15.35 7.47 17.46
CA LEU A 169 -16.79 7.63 17.32
C LEU A 169 -17.57 6.51 18.03
N MET A 170 -17.09 5.28 17.97
CA MET A 170 -17.72 4.13 18.63
C MET A 170 -17.68 4.30 20.15
N VAL A 171 -16.56 4.74 20.72
CA VAL A 171 -16.48 5.07 22.15
C VAL A 171 -17.42 6.23 22.47
N LEU A 172 -17.31 7.37 21.76
CA LEU A 172 -18.10 8.57 22.05
C LEU A 172 -19.61 8.41 21.81
N SER A 173 -20.03 7.43 21.01
CA SER A 173 -21.45 7.14 20.74
C SER A 173 -22.20 6.61 21.96
N ARG A 174 -21.49 6.10 22.98
CA ARG A 174 -22.15 5.53 24.17
C ARG A 174 -22.50 6.62 25.19
N PRO A 175 -23.74 6.61 25.71
CA PRO A 175 -24.26 7.71 26.53
C PRO A 175 -23.59 7.78 27.92
N THR A 176 -23.36 6.65 28.59
CA THR A 176 -22.81 6.60 29.95
C THR A 176 -21.32 6.28 29.96
N SER A 177 -20.61 6.71 31.00
CA SER A 177 -19.18 6.42 31.19
C SER A 177 -18.88 4.93 31.28
N GLN A 178 -19.76 4.16 31.91
CA GLN A 178 -19.66 2.69 32.00
C GLN A 178 -19.71 2.02 30.63
N LEU A 179 -20.71 2.34 29.81
CA LEU A 179 -20.82 1.77 28.46
C LEU A 179 -19.66 2.22 27.55
N ARG A 180 -19.16 3.45 27.73
CA ARG A 180 -17.94 3.90 27.04
C ARG A 180 -16.73 3.06 27.43
N ALA A 181 -16.57 2.74 28.72
CA ALA A 181 -15.48 1.93 29.23
C ALA A 181 -15.53 0.48 28.71
N GLU A 182 -16.73 -0.08 28.53
CA GLU A 182 -16.92 -1.39 27.90
C GLU A 182 -16.43 -1.40 26.44
N VAL A 183 -16.85 -0.40 25.63
CA VAL A 183 -16.40 -0.28 24.23
C VAL A 183 -14.90 -0.01 24.15
N PHE A 184 -14.36 0.83 25.04
CA PHE A 184 -12.93 1.10 25.15
C PHE A 184 -12.14 -0.18 25.45
N THR A 185 -12.59 -0.95 26.43
CA THR A 185 -12.01 -2.25 26.82
C THR A 185 -12.07 -3.24 25.66
N LYS A 186 -13.19 -3.31 24.94
CA LYS A 186 -13.32 -4.15 23.75
C LYS A 186 -12.29 -3.82 22.67
N PHE A 187 -12.04 -2.55 22.39
CA PHE A 187 -11.01 -2.15 21.42
C PHE A 187 -9.59 -2.49 21.87
N ILE A 188 -9.33 -2.54 23.18
CA ILE A 188 -8.04 -3.03 23.68
C ILE A 188 -7.88 -4.52 23.39
N TYR A 189 -8.92 -5.32 23.58
CA TYR A 189 -8.90 -6.73 23.16
C TYR A 189 -8.74 -6.88 21.64
N VAL A 190 -9.38 -6.03 20.83
CA VAL A 190 -9.17 -6.02 19.37
C VAL A 190 -7.70 -5.71 19.05
N ALA A 191 -7.10 -4.72 19.70
CA ALA A 191 -5.70 -4.37 19.53
C ALA A 191 -4.75 -5.53 19.90
N GLN A 192 -5.02 -6.25 20.99
CA GLN A 192 -4.25 -7.44 21.34
C GLN A 192 -4.32 -8.52 20.26
N ASN A 193 -5.51 -8.78 19.70
CA ASN A 193 -5.67 -9.72 18.59
C ASN A 193 -4.92 -9.24 17.34
N LEU A 194 -4.98 -7.95 16.99
CA LEU A 194 -4.21 -7.37 15.88
C LEU A 194 -2.70 -7.55 16.07
N GLN A 195 -2.20 -7.39 17.29
CA GLN A 195 -0.79 -7.63 17.63
C GLN A 195 -0.41 -9.11 17.45
N GLN A 196 -1.25 -10.04 17.92
CA GLN A 196 -1.04 -11.49 17.76
C GLN A 196 -1.02 -11.91 16.28
N MET A 197 -1.88 -11.28 15.47
CA MET A 197 -1.92 -11.46 14.02
C MET A 197 -0.79 -10.75 13.26
N GLN A 198 0.12 -10.06 13.96
CA GLN A 198 1.21 -9.27 13.37
C GLN A 198 0.72 -8.18 12.38
N ASN A 199 -0.49 -7.66 12.59
CA ASN A 199 -1.01 -6.51 11.88
C ASN A 199 -0.69 -5.21 12.63
N PHE A 200 0.52 -4.72 12.46
CA PHE A 200 0.99 -3.52 13.14
C PHE A 200 0.33 -2.24 12.63
N ASN A 201 -0.12 -2.20 11.36
CA ASN A 201 -0.74 -1.00 10.81
C ASN A 201 -2.11 -0.70 11.43
N SER A 202 -3.01 -1.69 11.47
CA SER A 202 -4.31 -1.51 12.12
C SER A 202 -4.18 -1.42 13.64
N LEU A 203 -3.18 -2.09 14.24
CA LEU A 203 -2.85 -1.92 15.65
C LEU A 203 -2.54 -0.45 15.97
N MET A 204 -1.68 0.18 15.15
CA MET A 204 -1.37 1.62 15.28
C MET A 204 -2.63 2.48 15.12
N ALA A 205 -3.52 2.16 14.18
CA ALA A 205 -4.78 2.88 14.01
C ALA A 205 -5.69 2.80 15.25
N VAL A 206 -5.88 1.60 15.79
CA VAL A 206 -6.75 1.39 16.96
C VAL A 206 -6.16 2.04 18.21
N VAL A 207 -4.88 1.81 18.50
CA VAL A 207 -4.20 2.42 19.66
C VAL A 207 -4.17 3.94 19.52
N GLY A 208 -3.84 4.47 18.34
CA GLY A 208 -3.87 5.91 18.08
C GLY A 208 -5.26 6.53 18.27
N GLY A 209 -6.32 5.80 17.89
CA GLY A 209 -7.71 6.19 18.15
C GLY A 209 -8.07 6.23 19.64
N LEU A 210 -7.62 5.25 20.42
CA LEU A 210 -7.86 5.17 21.87
C LEU A 210 -7.06 6.24 22.65
N CYS A 211 -5.84 6.54 22.20
CA CYS A 211 -4.97 7.56 22.80
C CYS A 211 -5.29 8.99 22.32
N HIS A 212 -6.22 9.16 21.39
CA HIS A 212 -6.59 10.47 20.87
C HIS A 212 -7.14 11.39 21.96
N THR A 213 -6.87 12.70 21.86
CA THR A 213 -7.23 13.71 22.87
C THR A 213 -8.72 13.77 23.19
N SER A 214 -9.57 13.45 22.22
CA SER A 214 -11.03 13.38 22.40
C SER A 214 -11.46 12.28 23.39
N ILE A 215 -10.68 11.20 23.49
CA ILE A 215 -10.92 10.04 24.35
C ILE A 215 -10.13 10.14 25.65
N SER A 216 -8.84 10.46 25.59
CA SER A 216 -7.96 10.49 26.77
C SER A 216 -8.38 11.52 27.83
N ARG A 217 -9.13 12.56 27.44
CA ARG A 217 -9.71 13.54 28.37
C ARG A 217 -10.91 13.02 29.19
N LEU A 218 -11.48 11.86 28.85
CA LEU A 218 -12.69 11.31 29.49
C LEU A 218 -12.37 10.61 30.82
N LYS A 219 -11.97 11.37 31.83
CA LYS A 219 -11.54 10.84 33.15
C LYS A 219 -12.54 9.88 33.79
N ASP A 220 -13.83 10.23 33.76
CA ASP A 220 -14.89 9.38 34.33
C ASP A 220 -15.07 8.06 33.59
N THR A 221 -14.67 7.96 32.33
CA THR A 221 -14.68 6.69 31.59
C THR A 221 -13.48 5.85 32.00
N CYS A 222 -12.30 6.47 32.13
CA CYS A 222 -11.07 5.79 32.54
C CYS A 222 -11.17 5.14 33.93
N THR A 223 -11.93 5.72 34.87
CA THR A 223 -12.14 5.13 36.20
C THR A 223 -12.92 3.81 36.17
N HIS A 224 -13.67 3.55 35.10
CA HIS A 224 -14.44 2.32 34.92
C HIS A 224 -13.69 1.27 34.08
N VAL A 225 -12.54 1.62 33.49
CA VAL A 225 -11.71 0.67 32.73
C VAL A 225 -10.87 -0.15 33.73
N PRO A 226 -10.82 -1.49 33.61
CA PRO A 226 -9.98 -2.30 34.49
C PRO A 226 -8.51 -1.90 34.41
N ASN A 227 -7.82 -1.94 35.55
CA ASN A 227 -6.39 -1.59 35.64
C ASN A 227 -5.51 -2.49 34.76
N GLU A 228 -5.85 -3.78 34.67
CA GLU A 228 -5.16 -4.75 33.80
C GLU A 228 -5.25 -4.33 32.32
N THR A 229 -6.45 -3.96 31.87
CA THR A 229 -6.70 -3.48 30.51
C THR A 229 -5.92 -2.18 30.22
N THR A 230 -5.84 -1.29 31.20
CA THR A 230 -5.06 -0.04 31.08
C THR A 230 -3.56 -0.33 30.96
N LYS A 231 -3.05 -1.32 31.70
CA LYS A 231 -1.65 -1.76 31.58
C LYS A 231 -1.34 -2.29 30.17
N VAL A 232 -2.22 -3.12 29.62
CA VAL A 232 -2.10 -3.62 28.23
C VAL A 232 -2.07 -2.48 27.22
N LEU A 233 -2.92 -1.45 27.37
CA LEU A 233 -2.88 -0.28 26.49
C LEU A 233 -1.54 0.46 26.56
N ASN A 234 -0.98 0.62 27.77
CA ASN A 234 0.31 1.28 27.95
C ASN A 234 1.45 0.47 27.30
N GLU A 235 1.44 -0.86 27.43
CA GLU A 235 2.40 -1.75 26.77
C GLU A 235 2.33 -1.63 25.24
N MET A 236 1.12 -1.61 24.65
CA MET A 236 0.95 -1.40 23.21
C MET A 236 1.35 0.02 22.76
N THR A 237 1.12 1.03 23.61
CA THR A 237 1.55 2.41 23.33
C THR A 237 3.07 2.53 23.33
N ASP A 238 3.75 1.86 24.26
CA ASP A 238 5.22 1.81 24.30
C ASP A 238 5.82 1.04 23.13
N LEU A 239 5.18 -0.08 22.73
CA LEU A 239 5.55 -0.82 21.52
C LEU A 239 5.50 0.06 20.26
N LEU A 240 4.47 0.89 20.15
CA LEU A 240 4.22 1.77 19.00
C LEU A 240 4.86 3.16 19.12
N SER A 241 5.61 3.40 20.20
CA SER A 241 6.20 4.71 20.49
C SER A 241 7.13 5.17 19.36
N SER A 242 7.07 6.46 19.04
CA SER A 242 7.97 7.09 18.06
C SER A 242 9.39 7.32 18.60
N SER A 243 9.61 7.05 19.90
CA SER A 243 10.93 7.10 20.55
C SER A 243 11.99 6.35 19.74
N ARG A 244 13.15 6.99 19.57
CA ARG A 244 14.30 6.45 18.83
C ARG A 244 13.93 5.89 17.45
N ASN A 245 13.05 6.59 16.73
CA ASN A 245 12.56 6.21 15.40
C ASN A 245 11.84 4.84 15.39
N TYR A 246 10.91 4.63 16.32
CA TYR A 246 10.11 3.41 16.43
C TYR A 246 10.94 2.15 16.74
N GLU A 247 11.93 2.25 17.64
CA GLU A 247 12.85 1.16 17.98
C GLU A 247 12.11 -0.12 18.41
N ASN A 248 11.15 0.00 19.33
CA ASN A 248 10.39 -1.14 19.85
C ASN A 248 9.58 -1.85 18.75
N TYR A 249 8.83 -1.08 17.95
CA TYR A 249 8.11 -1.58 16.79
C TYR A 249 9.05 -2.29 15.81
N ARG A 250 10.20 -1.69 15.47
CA ARG A 250 11.15 -2.28 14.53
C ARG A 250 11.70 -3.61 15.04
N GLN A 251 12.02 -3.70 16.33
CA GLN A 251 12.46 -4.96 16.95
C GLN A 251 11.37 -6.03 16.87
N ALA A 252 10.11 -5.69 17.17
CA ALA A 252 8.99 -6.63 17.07
C ALA A 252 8.71 -7.06 15.62
N TYR A 253 8.73 -6.12 14.68
CA TYR A 253 8.54 -6.35 13.25
C TYR A 253 9.64 -7.26 12.65
N ASN A 254 10.89 -7.10 13.09
CA ASN A 254 12.01 -7.92 12.64
C ASN A 254 11.98 -9.34 13.24
N LYS A 255 11.45 -9.50 14.45
CA LYS A 255 11.25 -10.83 15.07
C LYS A 255 10.05 -11.59 14.48
N SER A 256 9.14 -10.87 13.81
CA SER A 256 7.91 -11.44 13.23
C SER A 256 8.21 -12.25 11.97
N THR A 257 7.67 -13.46 11.91
CA THR A 257 7.80 -14.42 10.80
C THR A 257 6.44 -14.77 10.22
N GLY A 258 6.38 -15.05 8.91
CA GLY A 258 5.13 -15.37 8.22
C GLY A 258 4.35 -14.12 7.78
N PHE A 259 3.03 -14.14 8.00
CA PHE A 259 2.14 -13.03 7.66
C PHE A 259 2.39 -11.84 8.58
N LYS A 260 2.63 -10.66 8.01
CA LYS A 260 2.74 -9.41 8.76
C LYS A 260 2.31 -8.21 7.91
N ILE A 261 1.67 -7.22 8.55
CA ILE A 261 1.37 -5.93 7.92
C ILE A 261 2.21 -4.85 8.63
N PRO A 262 3.14 -4.19 7.91
CA PRO A 262 3.98 -3.15 8.47
C PRO A 262 3.20 -1.85 8.69
N ILE A 263 3.65 -1.02 9.63
CA ILE A 263 3.16 0.36 9.75
C ILE A 263 3.69 1.14 8.56
N LEU A 264 2.86 1.28 7.52
CA LEU A 264 3.28 1.80 6.22
C LEU A 264 3.98 3.17 6.34
N GLY A 265 3.46 4.06 7.19
CA GLY A 265 4.03 5.40 7.42
C GLY A 265 5.48 5.39 7.91
N VAL A 266 5.89 4.39 8.70
CA VAL A 266 7.28 4.26 9.17
C VAL A 266 8.22 3.93 8.02
N HIS A 267 7.82 2.98 7.17
CA HIS A 267 8.63 2.58 6.01
C HIS A 267 8.63 3.64 4.91
N LEU A 268 7.54 4.39 4.73
CA LEU A 268 7.50 5.53 3.81
C LEU A 268 8.47 6.63 4.26
N LYS A 269 8.53 6.93 5.56
CA LYS A 269 9.51 7.87 6.12
C LYS A 269 10.96 7.42 5.84
N ASP A 270 11.24 6.14 5.99
CA ASP A 270 12.57 5.59 5.71
C ASP A 270 12.95 5.71 4.22
N LEU A 271 12.00 5.48 3.30
CA LEU A 271 12.23 5.67 1.86
C LEU A 271 12.58 7.14 1.53
N ILE A 272 11.91 8.10 2.15
CA ILE A 272 12.23 9.53 1.98
C ILE A 272 13.60 9.85 2.55
N ALA A 273 13.92 9.37 3.77
CA ALA A 273 15.23 9.60 4.38
C ALA A 273 16.38 9.05 3.51
N VAL A 274 16.22 7.86 2.93
CA VAL A 274 17.18 7.28 1.98
C VAL A 274 17.28 8.12 0.71
N ASN A 275 16.17 8.66 0.23
CA ASN A 275 16.14 9.51 -0.96
C ASN A 275 16.84 10.85 -0.75
N GLU A 276 16.68 11.47 0.42
CA GLU A 276 17.29 12.75 0.79
C GLU A 276 18.77 12.61 1.15
N ALA A 277 19.16 11.51 1.80
CA ALA A 277 20.54 11.30 2.25
C ALA A 277 21.52 10.98 1.11
N MET A 278 21.04 10.49 -0.04
CA MET A 278 21.88 10.09 -1.17
C MET A 278 21.55 10.89 -2.42
N THR A 279 22.57 11.36 -3.12
CA THR A 279 22.44 12.01 -4.43
C THR A 279 22.11 10.99 -5.52
N ASP A 280 21.37 11.43 -6.54
CA ASP A 280 21.03 10.60 -7.70
C ASP A 280 22.23 10.29 -8.59
N TYR A 281 23.22 11.18 -8.59
CA TYR A 281 24.45 11.10 -9.37
C TYR A 281 25.67 11.23 -8.46
N VAL A 282 26.74 10.52 -8.80
CA VAL A 282 28.07 10.68 -8.20
C VAL A 282 28.89 11.69 -9.00
N ASP A 283 30.03 12.14 -8.46
CA ASP A 283 30.85 13.27 -8.94
C ASP A 283 31.23 13.23 -10.43
N ASN A 284 31.21 12.06 -11.07
CA ASN A 284 31.49 11.87 -12.50
C ASN A 284 30.24 11.92 -13.40
N GLY A 285 29.10 12.40 -12.91
CA GLY A 285 27.81 12.37 -13.62
C GLY A 285 27.25 10.95 -13.82
N LYS A 286 27.83 9.94 -13.15
CA LYS A 286 27.35 8.56 -13.20
C LYS A 286 26.20 8.37 -12.22
N ILE A 287 25.30 7.43 -12.53
CA ILE A 287 24.16 7.10 -11.68
C ILE A 287 24.64 6.50 -10.35
N ASN A 288 24.08 6.96 -9.24
CA ASN A 288 24.29 6.35 -7.93
C ASN A 288 23.48 5.05 -7.79
N VAL A 289 24.09 3.94 -8.17
CA VAL A 289 23.47 2.60 -8.10
C VAL A 289 23.20 2.17 -6.65
N GLN A 290 24.01 2.64 -5.68
CA GLN A 290 23.80 2.32 -4.26
C GLN A 290 22.47 2.88 -3.76
N LYS A 291 22.13 4.13 -4.13
CA LYS A 291 20.82 4.73 -3.85
C LYS A 291 19.68 3.91 -4.43
N LEU A 292 19.78 3.57 -5.71
CA LEU A 292 18.75 2.77 -6.40
C LEU A 292 18.57 1.38 -5.78
N GLN A 293 19.67 0.73 -5.39
CA GLN A 293 19.64 -0.58 -4.76
C GLN A 293 19.00 -0.53 -3.37
N ALA A 294 19.35 0.46 -2.55
CA ALA A 294 18.76 0.65 -1.22
C ALA A 294 17.25 0.85 -1.30
N LEU A 295 16.79 1.76 -2.16
CA LEU A 295 15.37 2.00 -2.39
C LEU A 295 14.67 0.77 -2.98
N TYR A 296 15.29 0.08 -3.93
CA TYR A 296 14.73 -1.14 -4.52
C TYR A 296 14.53 -2.23 -3.47
N ASN A 297 15.55 -2.50 -2.65
CA ASN A 297 15.48 -3.54 -1.63
C ASN A 297 14.34 -3.27 -0.64
N HIS A 298 14.20 -2.03 -0.19
CA HIS A 298 13.16 -1.64 0.75
C HIS A 298 11.76 -1.74 0.13
N ILE A 299 11.55 -1.21 -1.09
CA ILE A 299 10.25 -1.32 -1.77
C ILE A 299 9.93 -2.79 -2.06
N ASN A 300 10.92 -3.57 -2.51
CA ASN A 300 10.73 -4.97 -2.84
C ASN A 300 10.33 -5.77 -1.58
N GLU A 301 10.93 -5.51 -0.42
CA GLU A 301 10.51 -6.11 0.84
C GLU A 301 9.01 -5.88 1.10
N LEU A 302 8.53 -4.64 0.96
CA LEU A 302 7.11 -4.31 1.14
C LEU A 302 6.21 -5.02 0.13
N ILE A 303 6.62 -5.14 -1.13
CA ILE A 303 5.86 -5.85 -2.15
C ILE A 303 5.84 -7.37 -1.87
N GLN A 304 6.92 -7.95 -1.37
CA GLN A 304 6.97 -9.38 -1.03
C GLN A 304 5.96 -9.74 0.07
N LEU A 305 5.69 -8.83 1.02
CA LEU A 305 4.67 -9.03 2.05
C LEU A 305 3.27 -9.23 1.47
N GLN A 306 2.98 -8.67 0.29
CA GLN A 306 1.68 -8.81 -0.38
C GLN A 306 1.44 -10.21 -0.94
N GLN A 307 2.49 -11.05 -1.05
CA GLN A 307 2.40 -12.41 -1.59
C GLN A 307 1.95 -13.44 -0.54
N ASN A 308 1.92 -13.07 0.73
CA ASN A 308 1.53 -13.95 1.83
C ASN A 308 0.13 -13.54 2.32
N PRO A 309 -0.96 -14.08 1.75
CA PRO A 309 -2.31 -13.76 2.20
C PRO A 309 -2.56 -14.30 3.62
N PRO A 310 -3.31 -13.58 4.46
CA PRO A 310 -3.67 -14.09 5.77
C PRO A 310 -4.75 -15.18 5.63
N LEU A 311 -4.65 -16.22 6.44
CA LEU A 311 -5.66 -17.29 6.54
C LEU A 311 -6.81 -16.80 7.43
N LEU A 312 -7.71 -15.99 6.88
CA LEU A 312 -8.84 -15.38 7.61
C LEU A 312 -10.17 -15.83 7.02
N ASP A 313 -11.14 -16.13 7.88
CA ASP A 313 -12.53 -16.37 7.48
C ASP A 313 -13.34 -15.06 7.56
N ALA A 314 -12.96 -14.08 6.74
CA ALA A 314 -13.60 -12.77 6.76
C ALA A 314 -14.96 -12.79 6.04
N ASN A 315 -16.04 -12.51 6.77
CA ASN A 315 -17.38 -12.40 6.20
C ASN A 315 -17.52 -11.11 5.38
N LYS A 316 -17.76 -11.25 4.07
CA LYS A 316 -17.84 -10.13 3.11
C LYS A 316 -18.93 -9.11 3.44
N ASP A 317 -20.02 -9.51 4.09
CA ASP A 317 -21.10 -8.59 4.47
C ASP A 317 -20.71 -7.72 5.67
N LEU A 318 -19.96 -8.28 6.63
CA LEU A 318 -19.39 -7.55 7.76
C LEU A 318 -18.29 -6.60 7.31
N VAL A 319 -17.44 -7.03 6.36
CA VAL A 319 -16.45 -6.17 5.69
C VAL A 319 -17.12 -4.98 5.01
N HIS A 320 -18.20 -5.20 4.25
CA HIS A 320 -18.96 -4.13 3.59
C HIS A 320 -19.54 -3.16 4.63
N LEU A 321 -20.03 -3.68 5.74
CA LEU A 321 -20.66 -2.90 6.79
C LEU A 321 -19.64 -2.05 7.58
N LEU A 322 -18.47 -2.59 7.88
CA LEU A 322 -17.35 -1.84 8.46
C LEU A 322 -16.86 -0.75 7.51
N THR A 323 -16.77 -1.05 6.20
CA THR A 323 -16.41 -0.06 5.18
C THR A 323 -17.39 1.13 5.18
N VAL A 324 -18.69 0.90 5.35
CA VAL A 324 -19.69 1.99 5.42
C VAL A 324 -19.54 2.80 6.71
N SER A 325 -19.16 2.17 7.82
CA SER A 325 -19.10 2.79 9.15
C SER A 325 -17.83 3.57 9.46
N THR A 326 -16.69 3.16 8.91
CA THR A 326 -15.44 3.94 8.98
C THR A 326 -15.47 5.19 8.08
N GLY A 327 -16.61 5.50 7.46
CA GLY A 327 -16.80 6.74 6.71
C GLY A 327 -16.19 6.75 5.31
N PHE A 328 -15.84 5.58 4.74
CA PHE A 328 -15.18 5.48 3.42
C PHE A 328 -15.90 6.12 2.24
N ILE A 329 -17.16 6.53 2.40
CA ILE A 329 -17.94 7.07 1.30
C ILE A 329 -17.68 8.57 1.06
N PHE A 330 -17.09 9.30 2.02
CA PHE A 330 -16.80 10.72 1.80
C PHE A 330 -15.69 10.97 0.77
N TYR A 331 -14.78 10.01 0.53
CA TYR A 331 -13.68 10.17 -0.42
C TYR A 331 -13.87 9.39 -1.74
N THR A 332 -14.97 8.64 -1.90
CA THR A 332 -15.34 8.04 -3.20
C THR A 332 -16.20 8.95 -4.08
N LEU A 333 -16.61 10.12 -3.58
CA LEU A 333 -17.57 11.02 -4.25
C LEU A 333 -16.94 12.25 -4.93
N HIS A 334 -15.65 12.50 -4.74
CA HIS A 334 -14.94 13.52 -5.51
C HIS A 334 -13.83 12.89 -6.35
N ALA A 335 -14.25 12.39 -7.51
CA ALA A 335 -13.44 12.39 -8.73
C ALA A 335 -14.17 13.30 -9.72
#